data_AF-A0A1I0AN95-F1
#
_entry.id   AF-A0A1I0AN95-F1
#
_cell.length_a   1.000
_cell.length_b   1.000
_cell.length_c   1.000
_cell.angle_alpha   90.00
_cell.angle_beta   90.00
_cell.angle_gamma   90.00
#
_symmetry.space_group_name_H-M   'P 1'
#
loop_
_entity.id
_entity.type
_entity.pdbx_description
1 polymer ?
#
loop_
_entity_poly.entity_id
_entity_poly.type
_entity_poly.pdbx_seq_one_letter_code
_entity_poly.pdbx_strand_id
1 'polypeptide(L)'
;MLSSVSFAISLISFMLTIVTVIFTYRFNRITIRNSAKQEHQKILLEINKMLLAEPELWTVYDQHPMNAVTPKTPQLQAKVEALVYYYLNFFDVVYEFYNVHIIKNKNDLETWKSWAAYIEYFIRGSSAARNTILQMNAKLYEEGVYSFYYKIISEMEQECSGSSAAEPVA
;
A
#
# COMPACT_ATOMS: atom_id res chain seq x y z
N MET A 1 3.48 -30.61 55.07
CA MET A 1 2.75 -31.10 53.87
C MET A 1 1.95 -30.01 53.17
N LEU A 2 1.07 -29.27 53.85
CA LEU A 2 0.26 -28.20 53.23
C LEU A 2 1.07 -27.16 52.45
N SER A 3 2.19 -26.66 53.00
CA SER A 3 3.04 -25.67 52.32
C SER A 3 3.63 -26.17 50.99
N SER A 4 4.08 -27.43 50.94
CA SER A 4 4.64 -28.04 49.72
C SER A 4 3.58 -28.22 48.62
N VAL A 5 2.35 -28.57 49.00
CA VAL A 5 1.22 -28.70 48.06
C VAL A 5 0.85 -27.32 47.49
N SER A 6 0.75 -26.29 48.34
CA SER A 6 0.49 -24.93 47.88
C SER A 6 1.58 -24.41 46.94
N PHE A 7 2.86 -24.70 47.23
CA PHE A 7 3.97 -24.34 46.35
C PHE A 7 3.86 -25.02 44.97
N ALA A 8 3.57 -26.32 44.94
CA ALA A 8 3.41 -27.07 43.70
C ALA A 8 2.24 -26.53 42.84
N ILE A 9 1.09 -26.23 43.46
CA ILE A 9 -0.07 -25.65 42.77
C ILE A 9 0.27 -24.27 42.18
N SER A 10 0.98 -23.43 42.94
CA SER A 10 1.43 -22.12 42.47
C SER A 10 2.40 -22.22 41.30
N LEU A 11 3.35 -23.17 41.36
CA LEU A 11 4.30 -23.40 40.28
C LEU A 11 3.60 -23.86 38.99
N ILE A 12 2.63 -24.77 39.08
CA ILE A 12 1.84 -25.22 37.93
C ILE A 12 1.03 -24.06 37.36
N SER A 13 0.34 -23.30 38.21
CA SER A 13 -0.43 -22.12 37.80
C SER A 13 0.43 -21.10 37.07
N PHE A 14 1.64 -20.85 37.58
CA PHE A 14 2.62 -19.97 36.95
C PHE A 14 3.05 -20.48 35.56
N MET A 15 3.35 -21.77 35.43
CA MET A 15 3.71 -22.36 34.13
C MET A 15 2.56 -22.28 33.12
N LEU A 16 1.32 -22.57 33.55
CA LEU A 16 0.14 -22.42 32.70
C LEU A 16 -0.07 -20.97 32.25
N THR A 17 0.23 -20.01 33.12
CA THR A 17 0.16 -18.58 32.80
C THR A 17 1.18 -18.21 31.73
N ILE A 18 2.44 -18.63 31.88
CA ILE A 18 3.49 -18.40 30.88
C ILE A 18 3.07 -18.98 29.52
N VAL A 19 2.59 -20.22 29.50
CA VAL A 19 2.15 -20.89 28.27
C VAL A 19 1.01 -20.11 27.61
N THR A 20 0.01 -19.70 28.39
CA THR A 20 -1.12 -18.91 27.89
C THR A 20 -0.67 -17.57 27.31
N VAL A 21 0.23 -16.86 27.98
CA VAL A 21 0.79 -15.58 27.49
C VAL A 21 1.51 -15.77 26.16
N ILE A 22 2.32 -16.84 26.01
CA ILE A 22 3.02 -17.13 24.76
C ILE A 22 2.03 -17.41 23.62
N PHE A 23 1.01 -18.24 23.87
CA PHE A 23 -0.01 -18.55 22.86
C PHE A 23 -0.81 -17.31 22.46
N THR A 24 -1.27 -16.51 23.43
CA THR A 24 -2.00 -15.26 23.19
C THR A 24 -1.16 -14.27 22.39
N TYR A 25 0.13 -14.11 22.73
CA TYR A 25 1.03 -13.23 21.99
C TYR A 25 1.18 -13.67 20.52
N ARG A 26 1.37 -14.97 20.27
CA ARG A 26 1.47 -15.51 18.91
C ARG A 26 0.15 -15.35 18.14
N PHE A 27 -0.98 -15.62 18.78
CA PHE A 27 -2.31 -15.48 18.17
C PHE A 27 -2.58 -14.02 17.81
N ASN A 28 -2.40 -13.08 18.74
CA ASN A 28 -2.61 -11.65 18.50
C ASN A 28 -1.75 -11.15 17.33
N ARG A 29 -0.49 -11.58 17.25
CA ARG A 29 0.40 -11.20 16.14
C ARG A 29 -0.09 -11.72 14.78
N ILE A 30 -0.64 -12.94 14.72
CA ILE A 30 -1.22 -13.50 13.49
C ILE A 30 -2.52 -12.78 13.13
N THR A 31 -3.39 -12.55 14.12
CA THR A 31 -4.67 -11.89 13.94
C THR A 31 -4.52 -10.46 13.45
N ILE A 32 -3.63 -9.66 14.05
CA ILE A 32 -3.32 -8.29 13.59
C ILE A 32 -2.84 -8.31 12.13
N ARG A 33 -1.94 -9.25 11.78
CA ARG A 33 -1.44 -9.37 10.41
C ARG A 33 -2.55 -9.68 9.41
N ASN A 34 -3.41 -10.65 9.73
CA ASN A 34 -4.51 -11.05 8.84
C ASN A 34 -5.57 -9.96 8.73
N SER A 35 -5.88 -9.28 9.84
CA SER A 35 -6.81 -8.14 9.87
C SER A 35 -6.31 -7.01 8.98
N ALA A 36 -5.03 -6.63 9.07
CA ALA A 36 -4.46 -5.59 8.22
C ALA A 36 -4.51 -5.98 6.73
N LYS A 37 -4.19 -7.24 6.40
CA LYS A 37 -4.32 -7.74 5.02
C LYS A 37 -5.76 -7.67 4.51
N GLN A 38 -6.74 -8.02 5.34
CA GLN A 38 -8.16 -7.92 5.00
C GLN A 38 -8.60 -6.47 4.78
N GLU A 39 -8.18 -5.54 5.64
CA GLU A 39 -8.47 -4.11 5.47
C GLU A 39 -7.85 -3.55 4.18
N HIS A 40 -6.60 -3.89 3.85
CA HIS A 40 -6.00 -3.46 2.58
C HIS A 40 -6.76 -3.97 1.35
N GLN A 41 -7.21 -5.22 1.39
CA GLN A 41 -8.03 -5.80 0.31
C GLN A 41 -9.42 -5.14 0.22
N LYS A 42 -10.01 -4.80 1.36
CA LYS A 42 -11.29 -4.10 1.41
C LYS A 42 -11.20 -2.72 0.77
N ILE A 43 -10.14 -1.95 1.06
CA ILE A 43 -9.92 -0.64 0.44
C ILE A 43 -9.75 -0.77 -1.08
N LEU A 44 -9.02 -1.78 -1.56
CA LEU A 44 -8.93 -2.06 -3.00
C LEU A 44 -10.30 -2.37 -3.63
N LEU A 45 -11.14 -3.14 -2.94
CA LEU A 45 -12.51 -3.39 -3.39
C LEU A 45 -13.38 -2.13 -3.38
N GLU A 46 -13.15 -1.20 -2.46
CA GLU A 46 -13.81 0.11 -2.43
C GLU A 46 -13.40 0.97 -3.62
N ILE A 47 -12.12 1.00 -3.98
CA ILE A 47 -11.63 1.64 -5.21
C ILE A 47 -12.34 1.06 -6.44
N ASN A 48 -12.41 -0.27 -6.55
CA ASN A 48 -13.10 -0.93 -7.64
C ASN A 48 -14.59 -0.56 -7.70
N LYS A 49 -15.26 -0.46 -6.54
CA LYS A 49 -16.66 -0.02 -6.47
C LYS A 49 -16.82 1.43 -6.92
N MET A 50 -15.91 2.33 -6.55
CA MET A 50 -15.94 3.72 -7.03
C MET A 50 -15.79 3.80 -8.55
N LEU A 51 -14.84 3.05 -9.12
CA LEU A 51 -14.62 2.98 -10.57
C LEU A 51 -15.81 2.35 -11.34
N LEU A 52 -16.52 1.40 -10.72
CA LEU A 52 -17.74 0.80 -11.28
C LEU A 52 -18.94 1.76 -11.20
N ALA A 53 -19.06 2.50 -10.11
CA ALA A 53 -20.14 3.46 -9.91
C ALA A 53 -19.99 4.68 -10.82
N GLU A 54 -18.75 5.13 -11.05
CA GLU A 54 -18.43 6.27 -11.90
C GLU A 54 -17.36 5.91 -12.93
N PRO A 55 -17.74 5.35 -14.09
CA PRO A 55 -16.78 4.91 -15.12
C PRO A 55 -15.87 6.02 -15.67
N GLU A 56 -16.28 7.29 -15.55
CA GLU A 56 -15.47 8.45 -15.93
C GLU A 56 -14.18 8.56 -15.09
N LEU A 57 -14.14 7.96 -13.89
CA LEU A 57 -12.93 7.96 -13.05
C LEU A 57 -11.78 7.15 -13.64
N TRP A 58 -12.05 6.25 -14.60
CA TRP A 58 -10.99 5.54 -15.33
C TRP A 58 -10.08 6.48 -16.13
N THR A 59 -10.49 7.74 -16.34
CA THR A 59 -9.65 8.81 -16.89
C THR A 59 -8.41 9.12 -16.04
N VAL A 60 -8.33 8.61 -14.80
CA VAL A 60 -7.11 8.67 -13.97
C VAL A 60 -5.93 7.95 -14.64
N TYR A 61 -6.19 6.95 -15.49
CA TYR A 61 -5.17 6.25 -16.27
C TYR A 61 -5.03 6.88 -17.66
N ASP A 62 -3.83 7.37 -17.98
CA ASP A 62 -3.50 8.10 -19.21
C ASP A 62 -3.87 7.31 -20.47
N GLN A 63 -3.66 6.00 -20.45
CA GLN A 63 -3.85 5.08 -21.58
C GLN A 63 -5.28 4.51 -21.68
N HIS A 64 -6.17 4.80 -20.73
CA HIS A 64 -7.51 4.21 -20.74
C HIS A 64 -8.38 4.86 -21.82
N PRO A 65 -9.19 4.10 -22.59
CA PRO A 65 -10.03 4.65 -23.66
C PRO A 65 -10.95 5.79 -23.22
N MET A 66 -11.41 5.78 -21.97
CA MET A 66 -12.25 6.84 -21.40
C MET A 66 -11.55 8.21 -21.37
N ASN A 67 -10.22 8.28 -21.29
CA ASN A 67 -9.47 9.54 -21.30
C ASN A 67 -9.62 10.31 -22.63
N ALA A 68 -9.85 9.60 -23.75
CA ALA A 68 -10.07 10.21 -25.06
C ALA A 68 -11.51 10.70 -25.28
N VAL A 69 -12.48 10.04 -24.63
CA VAL A 69 -13.92 10.26 -24.90
C VAL A 69 -14.56 11.19 -23.87
N THR A 70 -14.04 11.22 -22.65
CA THR A 70 -14.71 11.92 -21.54
C THR A 70 -14.32 13.41 -21.52
N PRO A 71 -15.30 14.34 -21.57
CA PRO A 71 -15.01 15.76 -21.48
C PRO A 71 -14.45 16.12 -20.09
N LYS A 72 -13.36 16.90 -20.07
CA LYS A 72 -12.70 17.32 -18.83
C LYS A 72 -13.45 18.45 -18.13
N THR A 73 -14.55 18.10 -17.47
CA THR A 73 -15.28 19.06 -16.62
C THR A 73 -14.48 19.35 -15.33
N PRO A 74 -14.58 20.55 -14.73
CA PRO A 74 -13.91 20.86 -13.47
C PRO A 74 -14.30 19.89 -12.34
N GLN A 75 -15.55 19.43 -12.33
CA GLN A 75 -16.03 18.47 -11.34
C GLN A 75 -15.37 17.10 -11.51
N LEU A 76 -15.22 16.61 -12.75
CA LEU A 76 -14.52 15.36 -13.01
C LEU A 76 -13.03 15.46 -12.62
N GLN A 77 -12.37 16.58 -12.94
CA GLN A 77 -10.98 16.81 -12.54
C GLN A 77 -10.81 16.74 -11.02
N ALA A 78 -11.69 17.39 -10.25
CA ALA A 78 -11.67 17.32 -8.80
C ALA A 78 -11.88 15.89 -8.27
N LYS A 79 -12.75 15.09 -8.91
CA LYS A 79 -12.95 13.69 -8.54
C LYS A 79 -11.75 12.81 -8.85
N VAL A 80 -11.12 13.00 -10.01
CA VAL A 80 -9.89 12.27 -10.39
C VAL A 80 -8.75 12.63 -9.45
N GLU A 81 -8.58 13.90 -9.12
CA GLU A 81 -7.61 14.36 -8.13
C GLU A 81 -7.87 13.73 -6.75
N ALA A 82 -9.12 13.76 -6.28
CA ALA A 82 -9.49 13.10 -5.02
C ALA A 82 -9.20 11.60 -5.04
N LEU A 83 -9.43 10.91 -6.17
CA LEU A 83 -9.10 9.51 -6.33
C LEU A 83 -7.59 9.28 -6.27
N VAL A 84 -6.77 10.14 -6.89
CA VAL A 84 -5.30 10.08 -6.78
C VAL A 84 -4.87 10.17 -5.32
N TYR A 85 -5.36 11.16 -4.56
CA TYR A 85 -5.09 11.27 -3.13
C TYR A 85 -5.51 10.01 -2.37
N TYR A 86 -6.67 9.43 -2.71
CA TYR A 86 -7.15 8.21 -2.09
C TYR A 86 -6.19 7.03 -2.32
N TYR A 87 -5.70 6.85 -3.55
CA TYR A 87 -4.70 5.82 -3.88
C TYR A 87 -3.39 6.01 -3.10
N LEU A 88 -2.89 7.25 -3.04
CA LEU A 88 -1.61 7.56 -2.38
C LEU A 88 -1.72 7.39 -0.86
N ASN A 89 -2.81 7.83 -0.24
CA ASN A 89 -3.07 7.65 1.19
C ASN A 89 -3.28 6.18 1.55
N PHE A 90 -3.99 5.44 0.69
CA PHE A 90 -4.14 4.01 0.86
C PHE A 90 -2.77 3.31 0.84
N PHE A 91 -1.93 3.65 -0.14
CA PHE A 91 -0.63 3.01 -0.26
C PHE A 91 0.33 3.42 0.87
N ASP A 92 0.21 4.63 1.41
CA ASP A 92 0.95 5.06 2.61
C ASP A 92 0.72 4.09 3.78
N VAL A 93 -0.53 3.77 4.08
CA VAL A 93 -0.90 2.78 5.12
C VAL A 93 -0.32 1.38 4.82
N VAL A 94 -0.38 0.96 3.55
CA VAL A 94 0.19 -0.32 3.13
C VAL A 94 1.71 -0.32 3.29
N TYR A 95 2.39 0.75 2.88
CA TYR A 95 3.82 0.90 2.98
C TYR A 95 4.28 0.87 4.43
N GLU A 96 3.63 1.64 5.31
CA GLU A 96 3.92 1.71 6.74
C GLU A 96 3.79 0.31 7.37
N PHE A 97 2.70 -0.41 7.05
CA PHE A 97 2.51 -1.77 7.53
C PHE A 97 3.65 -2.72 7.13
N TYR A 98 4.09 -2.70 5.87
CA TYR A 98 5.11 -3.63 5.38
C TYR A 98 6.54 -3.21 5.73
N ASN A 99 6.84 -1.91 5.85
CA ASN A 99 8.22 -1.43 6.01
C ASN A 99 8.55 -0.97 7.42
N VAL A 100 7.56 -0.63 8.25
CA VAL A 100 7.77 -0.13 9.62
C VAL A 100 7.34 -1.16 10.67
N HIS A 101 6.12 -1.69 10.57
CA HIS A 101 5.49 -2.40 11.69
C HIS A 101 5.71 -3.92 11.74
N ILE A 102 6.06 -4.56 10.62
CA ILE A 102 6.17 -6.03 10.57
C ILE A 102 7.59 -6.52 10.34
N ILE A 103 7.99 -7.53 11.13
CA ILE A 103 9.13 -8.39 10.79
C ILE A 103 8.70 -9.26 9.61
N LYS A 104 9.25 -8.97 8.42
CA LYS A 104 8.91 -9.61 7.14
C LYS A 104 9.22 -11.11 7.18
N ASN A 105 8.21 -11.95 7.01
CA ASN A 105 8.40 -13.34 6.57
C ASN A 105 8.38 -13.41 5.03
N LYS A 106 8.66 -14.58 4.45
CA LYS A 106 8.69 -14.76 2.99
C LYS A 106 7.36 -14.37 2.33
N ASN A 107 6.22 -14.76 2.90
CA ASN A 107 4.90 -14.45 2.36
C ASN A 107 4.61 -12.94 2.40
N ASP A 108 5.07 -12.25 3.45
CA ASP A 108 4.92 -10.81 3.58
C ASP A 108 5.78 -10.07 2.54
N LEU A 109 6.95 -10.60 2.17
CA LEU A 109 7.76 -10.05 1.08
C LEU A 109 7.07 -10.19 -0.29
N GLU A 110 6.46 -11.33 -0.58
CA GLU A 110 5.70 -11.55 -1.82
C GLU A 110 4.45 -10.65 -1.88
N THR A 111 3.76 -10.50 -0.74
CA THR A 111 2.61 -9.60 -0.65
C THR A 111 3.04 -8.14 -0.85
N TRP A 112 4.15 -7.73 -0.21
CA TRP A 112 4.73 -6.41 -0.40
C TRP A 112 5.09 -6.14 -1.87
N LYS A 113 5.76 -7.08 -2.54
CA LYS A 113 6.09 -6.95 -3.98
C LYS A 113 4.86 -6.73 -4.84
N SER A 114 3.76 -7.41 -4.52
CA SER A 114 2.50 -7.26 -5.25
C SER A 114 1.91 -5.87 -5.05
N TRP A 115 1.95 -5.33 -3.83
CA TRP A 115 1.52 -3.96 -3.55
C TRP A 115 2.42 -2.91 -4.21
N ALA A 116 3.74 -3.10 -4.15
CA ALA A 116 4.70 -2.22 -4.80
C ALA A 116 4.47 -2.18 -6.32
N ALA A 117 4.26 -3.34 -6.96
CA ALA A 117 3.94 -3.41 -8.38
C ALA A 117 2.59 -2.75 -8.71
N TYR A 118 1.59 -2.89 -7.84
CA TYR A 118 0.28 -2.25 -8.02
C TYR A 118 0.38 -0.72 -8.04
N ILE A 119 1.06 -0.12 -7.05
CA ILE A 119 1.19 1.34 -7.02
C ILE A 119 2.14 1.85 -8.10
N GLU A 120 3.18 1.09 -8.45
CA GLU A 120 4.07 1.41 -9.56
C GLU A 120 3.29 1.47 -10.87
N TYR A 121 2.44 0.47 -11.14
CA TYR A 121 1.55 0.46 -12.30
C TYR A 121 0.64 1.69 -12.33
N PHE A 122 0.06 2.07 -11.17
CA PHE A 122 -0.77 3.27 -11.06
C PHE A 122 0.02 4.56 -11.36
N ILE A 123 1.19 4.75 -10.74
CA ILE A 123 2.02 5.95 -10.91
C ILE A 123 2.51 6.06 -12.35
N ARG A 124 2.97 4.96 -12.97
CA ARG A 124 3.39 4.94 -14.37
C ARG A 124 2.21 5.19 -15.32
N GLY A 125 1.03 4.69 -14.97
CA GLY A 125 -0.19 4.83 -15.75
C GLY A 125 -0.90 6.18 -15.60
N SER A 126 -0.55 7.03 -14.64
CA SER A 126 -1.31 8.24 -14.31
C SER A 126 -0.45 9.51 -14.21
N SER A 127 -0.58 10.39 -15.19
CA SER A 127 0.06 11.72 -15.18
C SER A 127 -0.43 12.57 -14.01
N ALA A 128 -1.71 12.46 -13.66
CA ALA A 128 -2.26 13.10 -12.48
C ALA A 128 -1.54 12.66 -11.20
N ALA A 129 -1.35 11.34 -11.01
CA ALA A 129 -0.61 10.82 -9.85
C ALA A 129 0.83 11.35 -9.78
N ARG A 130 1.56 11.33 -10.90
CA ARG A 130 2.93 11.86 -10.95
C ARG A 130 2.99 13.35 -10.61
N ASN A 131 2.11 14.14 -11.22
CA ASN A 131 2.04 15.58 -10.94
C ASN A 131 1.72 15.85 -9.48
N THR A 132 0.76 15.12 -8.90
CA THR A 132 0.41 15.23 -7.50
C THR A 132 1.61 14.89 -6.60
N ILE A 133 2.33 13.80 -6.86
CA ILE A 133 3.54 13.41 -6.10
C ILE A 133 4.63 14.50 -6.19
N LEU A 134 4.87 15.06 -7.38
CA LEU A 134 5.90 16.08 -7.59
C LEU A 134 5.53 17.44 -6.98
N GLN A 135 4.23 17.77 -6.92
CA GLN A 135 3.73 18.99 -6.29
C GLN A 135 3.59 18.86 -4.77
N MET A 136 3.43 17.64 -4.26
CA MET A 136 3.40 17.36 -2.84
C MET A 136 4.75 17.74 -2.22
N ASN A 137 4.70 18.65 -1.26
CA ASN A 137 5.84 18.86 -0.38
C ASN A 137 6.05 17.57 0.45
N ALA A 138 7.31 17.17 0.68
CA ALA A 138 7.70 16.00 1.48
C ALA A 138 7.17 16.01 2.94
N LYS A 139 6.39 17.03 3.33
CA LYS A 139 5.74 17.16 4.63
C LYS A 139 4.44 16.36 4.78
N LEU A 140 3.79 15.97 3.69
CA LEU A 140 2.49 15.28 3.75
C LEU A 140 2.60 13.77 3.95
N TYR A 141 3.73 13.18 3.55
CA TYR A 141 4.00 11.74 3.66
C TYR A 141 5.30 11.53 4.42
N GLU A 142 5.46 10.35 5.01
CA GLU A 142 6.74 9.95 5.56
C GLU A 142 7.82 9.92 4.47
N GLU A 143 9.05 10.28 4.85
CA GLU A 143 10.20 10.37 3.93
C GLU A 143 10.42 9.07 3.13
N GLY A 144 10.22 7.92 3.77
CA GLY A 144 10.36 6.61 3.13
C GLY A 144 9.37 6.35 2.00
N VAL A 145 8.13 6.81 2.17
CA VAL A 145 7.05 6.66 1.17
C VAL A 145 7.26 7.62 0.01
N TYR A 146 7.57 8.88 0.32
CA TYR A 146 7.89 9.87 -0.71
C TYR A 146 9.11 9.44 -1.54
N SER A 147 10.17 8.95 -0.90
CA SER A 147 11.37 8.45 -1.59
C SER A 147 11.06 7.27 -2.51
N PHE A 148 10.15 6.38 -2.07
CA PHE A 148 9.70 5.25 -2.87
C PHE A 148 8.95 5.72 -4.13
N TYR A 149 8.03 6.68 -4.01
CA TYR A 149 7.33 7.25 -5.17
C TYR A 149 8.28 7.99 -6.11
N TYR A 150 9.16 8.82 -5.57
CA TYR A 150 10.13 9.58 -6.35
C TYR A 150 11.05 8.66 -7.14
N LYS A 151 11.48 7.55 -6.53
CA LYS A 151 12.28 6.52 -7.22
C LYS A 151 11.55 5.99 -8.45
N ILE A 152 10.28 5.61 -8.34
CA ILE A 152 9.48 5.11 -9.48
C ILE A 152 9.43 6.13 -10.62
N ILE A 153 9.19 7.41 -10.28
CA ILE A 153 9.12 8.50 -11.28
C ILE A 153 10.49 8.67 -11.97
N SER A 154 11.58 8.67 -11.20
CA SER A 154 12.93 8.84 -11.74
C SER A 154 13.36 7.67 -12.65
N GLU A 155 12.99 6.43 -12.31
CA GLU A 155 13.27 5.25 -13.14
C GLU A 155 12.51 5.34 -14.47
N MET A 156 11.25 5.76 -14.44
CA MET A 156 10.44 5.98 -15.63
C MET A 156 11.02 7.07 -16.56
N GLU A 157 11.51 8.18 -16.00
CA GLU A 157 12.14 9.26 -16.79
C GLU A 157 13.45 8.82 -17.45
N GLN A 158 14.23 7.97 -16.79
CA GLN A 158 15.45 7.38 -17.34
C GLN A 158 15.15 6.41 -18.49
N GLU A 159 14.12 5.56 -18.34
CA GLU A 159 13.66 4.64 -19.40
C GLU A 159 13.25 5.42 -20.66
N CYS A 160 12.49 6.52 -20.51
CA CYS A 160 12.09 7.39 -21.61
C CYS A 160 13.29 8.08 -22.28
N SER A 161 14.27 8.54 -21.49
CA SER A 161 15.46 9.23 -22.00
C SER A 161 16.41 8.28 -22.74
N GLY A 162 16.54 7.03 -22.26
CA GLY A 162 17.38 6.00 -22.88
C GLY A 162 16.80 5.47 -24.19
N SER A 163 15.47 5.41 -24.32
CA SER A 163 14.82 4.98 -25.55
C SER A 163 15.01 5.96 -26.73
N SER A 164 15.21 7.25 -26.46
CA SER A 164 15.41 8.27 -27.50
C SER A 164 16.81 8.28 -28.12
N ALA A 165 17.79 7.60 -27.50
CA ALA A 165 19.18 7.60 -27.96
C ALA A 165 19.54 6.41 -28.88
N ALA A 166 18.60 5.49 -29.16
CA ALA A 166 18.87 4.20 -29.79
C ALA A 166 18.51 4.07 -31.28
N GLU A 167 18.04 5.13 -31.96
CA GLU A 167 17.79 5.10 -33.41
C GLU A 167 18.77 6.00 -34.20
N PRO A 168 19.94 5.50 -34.63
CA PRO A 168 20.57 6.00 -35.83
C PRO A 168 19.81 5.42 -37.03
N VAL A 169 18.94 6.23 -37.63
CA VAL A 169 18.31 5.94 -38.92
C VAL A 169 19.41 5.77 -39.97
N ALA A 170 19.50 4.57 -40.53
CA ALA A 170 20.32 4.24 -41.70
C ALA A 170 19.55 4.58 -42.99
#